data_AF-A0A450XWL3-F1
#
_entry.id   AF-A0A450XWL3-F1
#
_cell.length_a   1.000
_cell.length_b   1.000
_cell.length_c   1.000
_cell.angle_alpha   90.00
_cell.angle_beta   90.00
_cell.angle_gamma   90.00
#
_symmetry.space_group_name_H-M   'P 1'
#
loop_
_entity.id
_entity.type
_entity.pdbx_description
1 polymer ?
#
loop_
_entity_poly.entity_id
_entity_poly.type
_entity_poly.pdbx_seq_one_letter_code
_entity_poly.pdbx_strand_id
1 'polypeptide(L)'
;FDDIARDTLDEWIYFLKNEEIKGEFRAKGLEKAREILDVMKLSEEERVAYEQHIEDMRYQASMFRSSFLDGLLEGRNEGLNEGLAKGKAEGKTEEKRQFARMMKENGEPLEKIEAYTQLTQEEINGL
;
A
#
# COMPACT_ATOMS: atom_id res chain seq x y z
N PHE A 1 -32.23 14.65 46.85
CA PHE A 1 -32.06 13.76 45.70
C PHE A 1 -31.08 12.67 46.08
N ASP A 2 -31.48 11.41 45.92
CA ASP A 2 -30.71 10.20 46.19
C ASP A 2 -29.82 9.83 44.98
N ASP A 3 -28.66 9.22 45.24
CA ASP A 3 -27.68 8.83 44.20
C ASP A 3 -28.05 7.51 43.50
N ILE A 4 -29.35 7.32 43.25
CA ILE A 4 -29.92 6.10 42.67
C ILE A 4 -30.33 6.40 41.23
N ALA A 5 -29.61 5.84 40.27
CA ALA A 5 -29.99 5.92 38.86
C ALA A 5 -31.05 4.86 38.53
N ARG A 6 -32.27 5.30 38.16
CA ARG A 6 -33.41 4.40 37.88
C ARG A 6 -33.72 4.30 36.40
N ASP A 7 -33.36 5.33 35.63
CA ASP A 7 -33.47 5.36 34.18
C ASP A 7 -32.23 6.00 33.54
N THR A 8 -32.20 6.08 32.20
CA THR A 8 -31.06 6.60 31.46
C THR A 8 -30.83 8.10 31.66
N LEU A 9 -31.85 8.89 32.04
CA LEU A 9 -31.66 10.29 32.38
C LEU A 9 -31.03 10.41 33.76
N ASP A 10 -31.44 9.60 34.73
CA ASP A 10 -30.82 9.54 36.04
C ASP A 10 -29.36 9.09 35.97
N GLU A 11 -29.01 8.20 35.05
CA GLU A 11 -27.61 7.82 34.79
C GLU A 11 -26.77 9.02 34.33
N TRP A 12 -27.31 9.89 33.46
CA TRP A 12 -26.67 11.13 33.07
C TRP A 12 -26.55 12.12 34.24
N ILE A 13 -27.60 12.26 35.05
CA ILE A 13 -27.59 13.13 36.23
C ILE A 13 -26.58 12.61 37.25
N TYR A 14 -26.49 11.30 37.46
CA TYR A 14 -25.50 10.67 38.33
C TYR A 14 -24.08 10.98 37.87
N PHE A 15 -23.80 10.79 36.57
CA PHE A 15 -22.50 11.10 35.99
C PHE A 15 -22.13 12.58 36.20
N LEU A 16 -23.02 13.51 35.86
CA LEU A 16 -22.76 14.94 35.98
C LEU A 16 -22.56 15.39 37.44
N LYS A 17 -23.16 14.69 38.40
CA LYS A 17 -23.04 15.01 39.82
C LYS A 17 -21.77 14.41 40.46
N ASN A 18 -21.44 13.18 40.08
CA ASN A 18 -20.41 12.38 40.76
C ASN A 18 -19.10 12.26 39.96
N GLU A 19 -19.08 12.74 38.71
CA GLU A 19 -17.95 12.56 37.77
C GLU A 19 -17.51 11.09 37.68
N GLU A 20 -18.50 10.19 37.72
CA GLU A 20 -18.31 8.74 37.69
C GLU A 20 -19.40 8.11 36.84
N ILE A 21 -19.01 7.17 35.97
CA ILE A 21 -19.92 6.42 35.10
C ILE A 21 -19.79 4.95 35.48
N LYS A 22 -20.81 4.40 36.14
CA LYS A 22 -20.80 3.00 36.54
C LYS A 22 -20.84 2.07 35.32
N GLY A 23 -20.33 0.85 35.48
CA GLY A 23 -20.24 -0.13 34.39
C GLY A 23 -21.60 -0.59 33.89
N GLU A 24 -22.60 -0.61 34.76
CA GLU A 24 -23.97 -1.02 34.47
C GLU A 24 -24.83 0.02 33.73
N PHE A 25 -24.35 1.26 33.58
CA PHE A 25 -25.08 2.34 32.92
C PHE A 25 -25.28 2.04 31.43
N ARG A 26 -26.51 2.28 30.93
CA ARG A 26 -26.92 1.92 29.57
C ARG A 26 -27.30 3.13 28.72
N ALA A 27 -27.25 4.34 29.26
CA ALA A 27 -27.59 5.54 28.53
C ALA A 27 -26.65 5.71 27.33
N LYS A 28 -27.26 5.92 26.17
CA LYS A 28 -26.53 6.08 24.91
C LYS A 28 -25.57 7.25 25.01
N GLY A 29 -24.30 7.01 24.70
CA GLY A 29 -23.24 8.04 24.73
C GLY A 29 -22.43 8.09 26.03
N LEU A 30 -22.90 7.50 27.14
CA LEU A 30 -22.13 7.45 28.38
C LEU A 30 -20.86 6.60 28.25
N GLU A 31 -20.86 5.59 27.37
CA GLU A 31 -19.65 4.81 27.07
C GLU A 31 -18.53 5.71 26.52
N LYS A 32 -18.85 6.59 25.56
CA LYS A 32 -17.89 7.56 25.02
C LYS A 32 -17.51 8.63 26.03
N ALA A 33 -18.45 9.06 26.87
CA ALA A 33 -18.15 9.97 27.97
C ALA A 33 -17.18 9.35 28.98
N ARG A 34 -17.29 8.03 29.22
CA ARG A 34 -16.37 7.28 30.09
C ARG A 34 -14.95 7.30 29.54
N GLU A 35 -14.77 6.99 28.26
CA GLU A 35 -13.45 7.06 27.61
C GLU A 35 -12.82 8.46 27.74
N ILE A 36 -13.61 9.53 27.54
CA ILE A 36 -13.14 10.90 27.67
C ILE A 36 -12.78 11.21 29.13
N LEU A 37 -13.62 10.81 30.08
CA LEU A 37 -13.41 11.01 31.51
C LEU A 37 -12.14 10.29 31.98
N ASP A 38 -11.90 9.06 31.52
CA ASP A 38 -10.71 8.28 31.86
C ASP A 38 -9.44 9.01 31.42
N VAL A 39 -9.44 9.58 30.20
CA VAL A 39 -8.33 10.43 29.70
C VAL A 39 -8.21 11.73 30.50
N MET A 40 -9.32 12.34 30.90
CA MET A 40 -9.31 13.57 31.71
C MET A 40 -8.77 13.33 33.13
N LYS A 41 -8.93 12.12 33.67
CA LYS A 41 -8.46 11.74 35.02
C LYS A 41 -6.99 11.32 35.07
N LEU A 42 -6.31 11.21 33.92
CA LEU A 42 -4.87 10.91 33.88
C LEU A 42 -4.05 11.98 34.61
N SER A 43 -2.99 11.56 35.29
CA SER A 43 -1.96 12.49 35.78
C SER A 43 -1.26 13.19 34.61
N GLU A 44 -0.51 14.25 34.90
CA GLU A 44 0.29 14.91 33.86
C GLU A 44 1.30 13.94 33.22
N GLU A 45 1.96 13.08 34.03
CA GLU A 45 2.88 12.08 33.50
C GLU A 45 2.16 11.05 32.62
N GLU A 46 1.00 10.56 33.05
CA GLU A 46 0.20 9.59 32.31
C GLU A 46 -0.35 10.18 31.01
N ARG A 47 -0.77 11.45 31.03
CA ARG A 47 -1.22 12.19 29.84
C ARG A 47 -0.11 12.33 28.81
N VAL A 48 1.10 12.72 29.24
CA VAL A 48 2.26 12.81 28.34
C VAL A 48 2.58 11.45 27.72
N ALA A 49 2.57 10.37 28.51
CA ALA A 49 2.80 9.02 28.01
C ALA A 49 1.71 8.58 27.02
N TYR A 50 0.45 8.90 27.30
CA TYR A 50 -0.67 8.63 26.40
C TYR A 50 -0.53 9.38 25.07
N GLU A 51 -0.24 10.68 25.11
CA GLU A 51 -0.04 11.49 23.89
C GLU A 51 1.12 10.98 23.05
N GLN A 52 2.25 10.63 23.68
CA GLN A 52 3.40 10.03 23.00
C GLN A 52 3.02 8.72 22.32
N HIS A 53 2.28 7.84 23.02
CA HIS A 53 1.82 6.59 22.42
C HIS A 53 0.92 6.81 21.19
N ILE A 54 0.02 7.79 21.26
CA ILE A 54 -0.85 8.15 20.13
C ILE A 54 -0.04 8.69 18.96
N GLU A 55 0.95 9.56 19.22
CA GLU A 55 1.84 10.08 18.19
C GLU A 55 2.69 8.98 17.54
N ASP A 56 3.23 8.04 18.33
CA ASP A 56 3.96 6.89 17.81
C ASP A 56 3.07 6.06 16.88
N MET A 57 1.84 5.75 17.28
CA MET A 57 0.89 5.02 16.43
C MET A 57 0.59 5.76 15.11
N ARG A 58 0.39 7.10 15.17
CA ARG A 58 0.18 7.93 13.97
C ARG A 58 1.39 7.92 13.06
N TYR A 59 2.59 8.01 13.63
CA TYR A 59 3.83 7.97 12.89
C TYR A 59 4.02 6.62 12.20
N GLN A 60 3.81 5.50 12.91
CA GLN A 60 3.89 4.16 12.34
C GLN A 60 2.89 3.96 11.19
N ALA A 61 1.64 4.41 11.37
CA ALA A 61 0.64 4.33 10.32
C ALA A 61 1.02 5.17 9.07
N SER A 62 1.59 6.36 9.28
CA SER A 62 2.05 7.25 8.22
C SER A 62 3.24 6.66 7.47
N MET A 63 4.20 6.09 8.21
CA MET A 63 5.35 5.39 7.65
C MET A 63 4.93 4.20 6.79
N PHE A 64 4.05 3.34 7.31
CA PHE A 64 3.54 2.17 6.56
C PHE A 64 2.80 2.59 5.28
N ARG A 65 1.97 3.63 5.36
CA ARG A 65 1.25 4.16 4.19
C ARG A 65 2.22 4.69 3.13
N SER A 66 3.26 5.39 3.56
CA SER A 66 4.25 5.98 2.65
C SER A 66 5.11 4.90 2.00
N SER A 67 5.63 3.95 2.79
CA SER A 67 6.46 2.85 2.27
C SER A 67 5.71 1.95 1.30
N PHE A 68 4.42 1.69 1.55
CA PHE A 68 3.57 0.96 0.61
C PHE A 68 3.42 1.71 -0.72
N LEU A 69 3.20 3.02 -0.67
CA LEU A 69 3.07 3.85 -1.87
C LEU A 69 4.37 3.90 -2.66
N ASP A 70 5.49 4.12 -1.98
CA ASP A 70 6.82 4.18 -2.60
C ASP A 70 7.15 2.85 -3.28
N GLY A 71 6.96 1.72 -2.59
CA GLY A 71 7.22 0.39 -3.16
C GLY A 71 6.32 0.06 -4.35
N LEU A 72 5.06 0.49 -4.34
CA LEU A 72 4.14 0.32 -5.49
C LEU A 72 4.61 1.14 -6.69
N LEU A 73 5.04 2.39 -6.47
CA LEU A 73 5.52 3.27 -7.53
C LEU A 73 6.83 2.76 -8.13
N GLU A 74 7.77 2.35 -7.28
CA GLU A 74 9.06 1.77 -7.69
C GLU A 74 8.84 0.49 -8.49
N GLY A 75 8.10 -0.47 -7.95
CA GLY A 75 7.82 -1.74 -8.65
C GLY A 75 7.09 -1.55 -9.99
N ARG A 76 6.19 -0.55 -10.08
CA ARG A 76 5.53 -0.21 -11.36
C ARG A 76 6.52 0.37 -12.37
N ASN A 77 7.40 1.27 -11.93
CA ASN A 77 8.39 1.89 -12.80
C ASN A 77 9.43 0.87 -13.29
N GLU A 78 9.95 0.04 -12.38
CA GLU A 78 10.86 -1.05 -12.72
C GLU A 78 10.22 -2.03 -13.70
N GLY A 79 9.01 -2.52 -13.40
CA GLY A 79 8.29 -3.44 -14.27
C GLY A 79 8.02 -2.86 -15.67
N LEU A 80 7.67 -1.56 -15.76
CA LEU A 80 7.49 -0.88 -17.04
C LEU A 80 8.81 -0.77 -17.81
N ASN A 81 9.90 -0.38 -17.13
CA ASN A 81 11.22 -0.24 -17.76
C ASN A 81 11.76 -1.58 -18.26
N GLU A 82 11.67 -2.63 -17.44
CA GLU A 82 12.04 -3.98 -17.85
C GLU A 82 11.20 -4.48 -19.01
N GLY A 83 9.88 -4.30 -18.96
CA GLY A 83 8.96 -4.70 -20.03
C GLY A 83 9.27 -3.99 -21.34
N LEU A 84 9.55 -2.69 -21.30
CA LEU A 84 9.95 -1.90 -22.47
C LEU A 84 11.30 -2.35 -23.02
N ALA A 85 12.27 -2.65 -22.15
CA ALA A 85 13.59 -3.12 -22.58
C ALA A 85 13.50 -4.50 -23.23
N LYS A 86 12.80 -5.45 -22.61
CA LYS A 86 12.57 -6.81 -23.15
C LYS A 86 11.82 -6.73 -24.48
N GLY A 87 10.70 -6.00 -24.53
CA GLY A 87 9.91 -5.84 -25.75
C GLY A 87 10.70 -5.21 -26.91
N LYS A 88 11.57 -4.22 -26.64
CA LYS A 88 12.46 -3.65 -27.68
C LYS A 88 13.50 -4.64 -28.17
N ALA A 89 14.07 -5.46 -27.28
CA ALA A 89 15.08 -6.45 -27.65
C ALA A 89 14.46 -7.60 -28.47
N GLU A 90 13.32 -8.12 -28.01
CA GLU A 90 12.55 -9.15 -28.71
C GLU A 90 12.08 -8.65 -30.09
N GLY A 91 11.52 -7.43 -30.16
CA GLY A 91 11.09 -6.83 -31.42
C GLY A 91 12.22 -6.69 -32.44
N LYS A 92 13.41 -6.21 -32.03
CA LYS A 92 14.59 -6.15 -32.90
C LYS A 92 15.04 -7.53 -33.39
N THR A 93 14.94 -8.54 -32.54
CA THR A 93 15.35 -9.91 -32.87
C THR A 93 14.37 -10.54 -33.86
N GLU A 94 13.07 -10.33 -33.64
CA GLU A 94 12.03 -10.82 -34.52
C GLU A 94 12.06 -10.13 -35.89
N GLU A 95 12.31 -8.81 -35.93
CA GLU A 95 12.49 -8.07 -37.18
C GLU A 95 13.67 -8.60 -38.00
N LYS A 96 14.82 -8.87 -37.35
CA LYS A 96 15.98 -9.50 -38.01
C LYS A 96 15.64 -10.87 -38.59
N ARG A 97 14.90 -11.71 -37.84
CA ARG A 97 14.47 -13.04 -38.29
C ARG A 97 13.46 -12.97 -39.44
N GLN A 98 12.52 -12.02 -39.39
CA GLN A 98 11.57 -11.80 -40.48
C GLN A 98 12.29 -11.37 -41.76
N PHE A 99 13.24 -10.44 -41.65
CA PHE A 99 14.03 -10.00 -42.80
C PHE A 99 14.86 -11.16 -43.38
N ALA A 100 15.50 -11.97 -42.53
CA ALA A 100 16.24 -13.15 -42.95
C ALA A 100 15.38 -14.18 -43.68
N ARG A 101 14.16 -14.47 -43.17
CA ARG A 101 13.19 -15.35 -43.84
C ARG A 101 12.84 -14.84 -45.24
N MET A 102 12.51 -13.55 -45.36
CA MET A 102 12.18 -12.94 -46.64
C MET A 102 13.36 -13.00 -47.64
N MET A 103 14.60 -12.77 -47.20
CA MET A 103 15.76 -12.88 -48.07
C MET A 103 16.01 -14.34 -48.51
N LYS A 104 15.82 -15.31 -47.61
CA LYS A 104 15.95 -16.74 -47.90
C LYS A 104 14.90 -17.21 -48.91
N GLU A 105 13.65 -16.77 -48.75
CA GLU A 105 12.55 -17.02 -49.70
C GLU A 105 12.85 -16.46 -51.09
N ASN A 106 13.53 -15.31 -51.17
CA ASN A 106 13.97 -14.69 -52.41
C ASN A 106 15.25 -15.30 -53.02
N GLY A 107 15.82 -16.34 -52.39
CA GLY A 107 17.00 -17.04 -52.89
C GLY A 107 18.31 -16.27 -52.76
N GLU A 108 18.38 -15.30 -51.84
CA GLU A 108 19.62 -14.57 -51.56
C GLU A 108 20.68 -15.48 -50.92
N PRO A 109 21.98 -15.30 -51.22
CA PRO A 109 23.04 -16.14 -50.68
C PRO A 109 23.20 -15.95 -49.17
N LEU A 110 23.56 -17.03 -48.46
CA LEU A 110 23.66 -17.06 -47.00
C LEU A 110 24.63 -16.00 -46.45
N GLU A 111 25.77 -15.76 -47.11
CA GLU A 111 26.73 -14.75 -46.66
C GLU A 111 26.13 -13.33 -46.69
N LYS A 112 25.23 -13.07 -47.64
CA LYS A 112 24.54 -11.79 -47.74
C LYS A 112 23.49 -11.65 -46.64
N ILE A 113 22.72 -12.70 -46.37
CA ILE A 113 21.72 -12.69 -45.28
C ILE A 113 22.40 -12.47 -43.93
N GLU A 114 23.51 -13.15 -43.67
CA GLU A 114 24.34 -12.99 -42.48
C GLU A 114 24.85 -11.55 -42.33
N ALA A 115 25.39 -10.96 -43.41
CA ALA A 115 25.92 -9.59 -43.39
C ALA A 115 24.85 -8.52 -43.06
N TYR A 116 23.62 -8.66 -43.55
CA TYR A 116 22.55 -7.67 -43.33
C TYR A 116 21.76 -7.90 -42.04
N THR A 117 21.51 -9.14 -41.65
CA THR A 117 20.68 -9.47 -40.47
C THR A 117 21.51 -9.60 -39.19
N GLN A 118 22.82 -9.83 -39.34
CA GLN A 118 23.76 -10.16 -38.27
C GLN A 118 23.36 -11.44 -37.51
N LEU A 119 22.59 -12.33 -38.15
CA LEU A 119 22.29 -13.66 -37.66
C LEU A 119 23.38 -14.62 -38.13
N THR A 120 23.69 -15.60 -37.31
CA THR A 120 24.63 -16.66 -37.68
C THR A 120 24.04 -17.56 -38.76
N GLN A 121 24.88 -18.23 -39.54
CA GLN A 121 24.41 -19.20 -40.53
C GLN A 121 23.56 -20.32 -39.92
N GLU A 122 23.87 -20.75 -38.70
CA GLU A 122 23.05 -21.73 -37.96
C GLU A 122 21.64 -21.20 -37.68
N GLU A 123 21.53 -19.96 -37.19
CA GLU A 123 20.24 -19.31 -36.98
C GLU A 123 19.46 -19.15 -38.29
N ILE A 124 20.12 -18.71 -39.37
CA ILE A 124 19.49 -18.53 -40.70
C ILE A 124 19.02 -19.86 -41.29
N ASN A 125 19.80 -20.93 -41.12
CA ASN A 125 19.43 -22.27 -41.59
C ASN A 125 18.23 -22.83 -40.80
N GLY A 126 18.14 -22.50 -39.51
CA GLY A 126 17.03 -22.89 -38.64
C GLY A 126 15.74 -22.07 -38.78
N LEU A 127 15.75 -20.96 -39.55
CA LEU A 127 14.56 -20.19 -39.91
C LEU A 127 13.78 -20.80 -41.08
#